data_AF-A0A519EK95-F1
#
_entry.id   AF-A0A519EK95-F1
#
_cell.length_a   1.000
_cell.length_b   1.000
_cell.length_c   1.000
_cell.angle_alpha   90.00
_cell.angle_beta   90.00
_cell.angle_gamma   90.00
#
_symmetry.space_group_name_H-M   'P 1'
#
loop_
_entity.id
_entity.type
_entity.pdbx_description
1 polymer ?
#
loop_
_entity_poly.entity_id
_entity_poly.type
_entity_poly.pdbx_seq_one_letter_code
_entity_poly.pdbx_strand_id
1 'polypeptide(L)'
;WRVPDARLARRHRMNIGTIVSDASMAVQYVGGAKIGSVEESFAARMKPGDCFLFGGRMLELVRIREMTAWVRRASGKRPAVPRWNGGRMPLSTTLADAVVQQLALAGEGKYDTPELQCVRPLLEIQQQWSALPTPQTLLAEVLKTREGWHLFLYPFAGRHVHLGLANLIAWRVAQHAPRTFSIAVNDYGFELLSATEVDWPTLLPQVLRAGHDAEAQDAIAHHDADAALLHEVLESLNASELAQRRFREIARVSGLIFQGYPGEKRSNKQLQASSSLFWEVFRKYDPANRLLLQAEQELLAQELEIGRLRDSLARINGQRLVLQTLARPTPFAFPLMVERFREKLSNESVADRIARMVAQLEKAAGGAVPVGGVDDVKAGMAFGQEGGGKHKGNGADAGTGRPRRERKASRPLPPL
;
A
#
# COMPACT_ATOMS: atom_id res chain seq x y z
N TRP A 1 -37.43 25.30 -2.98
CA TRP A 1 -37.60 23.96 -2.38
C TRP A 1 -37.65 24.07 -0.86
N ARG A 2 -38.46 23.23 -0.20
CA ARG A 2 -38.48 23.02 1.26
C ARG A 2 -38.62 21.51 1.50
N VAL A 3 -38.01 20.97 2.56
CA VAL A 3 -38.19 19.57 2.95
C VAL A 3 -39.54 19.46 3.69
N PRO A 4 -40.48 18.59 3.26
CA PRO A 4 -41.84 18.57 3.82
C PRO A 4 -41.93 17.94 5.22
N ASP A 5 -40.97 17.10 5.60
CA ASP A 5 -40.90 16.46 6.92
C ASP A 5 -39.71 16.98 7.75
N ALA A 6 -40.00 17.49 8.95
CA ALA A 6 -39.02 17.96 9.90
C ALA A 6 -38.11 16.83 10.44
N ARG A 7 -38.61 15.58 10.50
CA ARG A 7 -37.82 14.40 10.90
C ARG A 7 -36.82 14.03 9.80
N LEU A 8 -37.22 14.05 8.53
CA LEU A 8 -36.33 13.90 7.37
C LEU A 8 -35.28 15.02 7.32
N ALA A 9 -35.67 16.28 7.54
CA ALA A 9 -34.75 17.41 7.61
C ALA A 9 -33.71 17.24 8.74
N ARG A 10 -34.15 16.83 9.94
CA ARG A 10 -33.26 16.52 11.07
C ARG A 10 -32.36 15.31 10.77
N ARG A 11 -32.88 14.26 10.12
CA ARG A 11 -32.12 13.07 9.70
C ARG A 11 -30.97 13.44 8.76
N HIS A 12 -31.26 14.23 7.73
CA HIS A 12 -30.27 14.67 6.75
C HIS A 12 -29.23 15.59 7.41
N ARG A 13 -29.65 16.59 8.19
CA ARG A 13 -28.73 17.49 8.92
C ARG A 13 -27.83 16.80 9.94
N MET A 14 -28.19 15.61 10.43
CA MET A 14 -27.37 14.80 11.35
C MET A 14 -26.45 13.79 10.66
N ASN A 15 -26.58 13.59 9.34
CA ASN A 15 -25.71 12.71 8.54
C ASN A 15 -24.96 13.48 7.43
N ILE A 16 -24.97 14.82 7.47
CA ILE A 16 -24.32 15.66 6.48
C ILE A 16 -22.79 15.64 6.68
N GLY A 17 -22.07 15.14 5.67
CA GLY A 17 -20.61 15.07 5.67
C GLY A 17 -20.10 13.86 4.88
N THR A 18 -19.05 14.07 4.08
CA THR A 18 -18.42 13.03 3.25
C THR A 18 -17.39 12.20 4.02
N ILE A 19 -16.71 12.80 5.01
CA ILE A 19 -15.57 12.19 5.71
C ILE A 19 -15.97 10.87 6.39
N VAL A 20 -15.35 9.78 5.94
CA VAL A 20 -15.33 8.47 6.58
C VAL A 20 -14.12 8.33 7.49
N SER A 21 -14.24 7.53 8.55
CA SER A 21 -13.11 7.01 9.32
C SER A 21 -12.92 5.54 8.95
N ASP A 22 -11.71 5.13 8.60
CA ASP A 22 -11.45 3.72 8.27
C ASP A 22 -11.83 2.80 9.44
N ALA A 23 -12.59 1.75 9.15
CA ALA A 23 -13.09 0.83 10.16
C ALA A 23 -12.08 -0.29 10.44
N SER A 24 -12.03 -0.77 11.68
CA SER A 24 -11.21 -1.92 12.05
C SER A 24 -12.00 -3.24 11.93
N MET A 25 -11.47 -4.17 11.15
CA MET A 25 -12.01 -5.52 10.96
C MET A 25 -11.36 -6.47 11.97
N ALA A 26 -12.12 -7.41 12.54
CA ALA A 26 -11.56 -8.45 13.40
C ALA A 26 -10.76 -9.48 12.59
N VAL A 27 -9.70 -10.06 13.17
CA VAL A 27 -9.02 -11.25 12.62
C VAL A 27 -9.29 -12.43 13.55
N GLN A 28 -9.83 -13.53 13.04
CA GLN A 28 -10.25 -14.68 13.84
C GLN A 28 -10.03 -16.01 13.11
N TYR A 29 -9.57 -17.04 13.82
CA TYR A 29 -9.42 -18.36 13.23
C TYR A 29 -10.79 -18.96 12.85
N VAL A 30 -10.85 -19.69 11.73
CA VAL A 30 -12.01 -20.53 11.38
C VAL A 30 -12.26 -21.52 12.52
N GLY A 31 -13.44 -21.41 13.16
CA GLY A 31 -13.80 -22.22 14.33
C GLY A 31 -13.01 -21.94 15.62
N GLY A 32 -12.21 -20.86 15.67
CA GLY A 32 -11.29 -20.59 16.78
C GLY A 32 -11.34 -19.15 17.31
N ALA A 33 -10.40 -18.83 18.19
CA ALA A 33 -10.35 -17.56 18.90
C ALA A 33 -10.01 -16.35 18.01
N LYS A 34 -10.50 -15.17 18.40
CA LYS A 34 -10.10 -13.88 17.84
C LYS A 34 -8.63 -13.60 18.16
N ILE A 35 -7.88 -13.18 17.15
CA ILE A 35 -6.44 -12.91 17.21
C ILE A 35 -6.17 -11.41 17.42
N GLY A 36 -7.03 -10.55 16.89
CA GLY A 36 -6.91 -9.09 16.99
C GLY A 36 -7.80 -8.36 15.99
N SER A 37 -7.31 -7.25 15.44
CA SER A 37 -7.96 -6.49 14.36
C SER A 37 -6.97 -5.86 13.39
N VAL A 38 -7.37 -5.72 12.12
CA VAL A 38 -6.68 -5.00 11.03
C VAL A 38 -7.54 -3.83 10.53
N GLU A 39 -7.00 -2.97 9.67
CA GLU A 39 -7.78 -2.01 8.88
C GLU A 39 -8.69 -2.77 7.88
N GLU A 40 -9.93 -2.32 7.68
CA GLU A 40 -10.83 -2.90 6.67
C GLU A 40 -10.29 -2.70 5.25
N SER A 41 -9.71 -1.52 4.96
CA SER A 41 -9.08 -1.16 3.68
C SER A 41 -7.91 -2.06 3.29
N PHE A 42 -7.32 -2.75 4.27
CA PHE A 42 -6.29 -3.76 4.07
C PHE A 42 -6.91 -5.11 3.71
N ALA A 43 -7.81 -5.61 4.55
CA ALA A 43 -8.43 -6.92 4.36
C ALA A 43 -9.21 -7.01 3.02
N ALA A 44 -9.96 -5.96 2.67
CA ALA A 44 -10.79 -5.92 1.46
C ALA A 44 -10.00 -6.00 0.14
N ARG A 45 -8.68 -5.80 0.14
CA ARG A 45 -7.83 -5.97 -1.06
C ARG A 45 -7.46 -7.44 -1.32
N MET A 46 -7.54 -8.30 -0.31
CA MET A 46 -7.06 -9.69 -0.33
C MET A 46 -8.12 -10.65 -0.88
N LYS A 47 -7.69 -11.66 -1.65
CA LYS A 47 -8.52 -12.79 -2.10
C LYS A 47 -8.43 -13.97 -1.11
N PRO A 48 -9.45 -14.85 -1.03
CA PRO A 48 -9.33 -16.13 -0.33
C PRO A 48 -8.15 -16.95 -0.85
N GLY A 49 -7.28 -17.42 0.04
CA GLY A 49 -6.00 -18.09 -0.27
C GLY A 49 -4.77 -17.20 -0.04
N ASP A 50 -4.91 -15.87 -0.07
CA ASP A 50 -3.79 -14.95 0.23
C ASP A 50 -3.36 -15.07 1.70
N CYS A 51 -2.05 -14.94 1.99
CA CYS A 51 -1.53 -15.12 3.34
C CYS A 51 -0.78 -13.90 3.87
N PHE A 52 -1.41 -13.15 4.78
CA PHE A 52 -0.82 -11.99 5.43
C PHE A 52 -0.13 -12.33 6.75
N LEU A 53 0.81 -11.48 7.18
CA LEU A 53 1.37 -11.58 8.53
C LEU A 53 0.55 -10.74 9.53
N PHE A 54 0.06 -11.39 10.58
CA PHE A 54 -0.64 -10.71 11.68
C PHE A 54 -0.22 -11.27 13.03
N GLY A 55 0.12 -10.40 13.99
CA GLY A 55 0.54 -10.80 15.34
C GLY A 55 1.71 -11.79 15.35
N GLY A 56 2.64 -11.69 14.39
CA GLY A 56 3.78 -12.60 14.25
C GLY A 56 3.48 -13.95 13.58
N ARG A 57 2.28 -14.14 13.03
CA ARG A 57 1.82 -15.41 12.46
C ARG A 57 1.48 -15.24 10.99
N MET A 58 1.87 -16.23 10.19
CA MET A 58 1.48 -16.35 8.79
C MET A 58 0.05 -16.90 8.73
N LEU A 59 -0.89 -16.06 8.30
CA LEU A 59 -2.33 -16.36 8.34
C LEU A 59 -2.90 -16.31 6.93
N GLU A 60 -3.49 -17.42 6.49
CA GLU A 60 -4.19 -17.53 5.22
C GLU A 60 -5.63 -17.03 5.39
N LEU A 61 -6.06 -16.10 4.53
CA LEU A 61 -7.43 -15.63 4.47
C LEU A 61 -8.32 -16.73 3.86
N VAL A 62 -9.25 -17.25 4.64
CA VAL A 62 -10.23 -18.26 4.16
C VAL A 62 -11.49 -17.57 3.62
N ARG A 63 -11.91 -16.46 4.23
CA ARG A 63 -13.00 -15.58 3.75
C ARG A 63 -13.09 -14.31 4.58
N ILE A 64 -13.67 -13.26 4.03
CA ILE A 64 -14.20 -12.12 4.79
C ILE A 64 -15.69 -12.37 5.04
N ARG A 65 -16.17 -12.12 6.26
CA ARG A 65 -17.60 -12.14 6.59
C ARG A 65 -17.87 -11.39 7.90
N GLU A 66 -18.91 -10.55 7.93
CA GLU A 66 -19.40 -9.88 9.15
C GLU A 66 -18.32 -9.06 9.90
N MET A 67 -17.53 -8.27 9.16
CA MET A 67 -16.37 -7.53 9.69
C MET A 67 -15.35 -8.42 10.44
N THR A 68 -15.20 -9.65 9.97
CA THR A 68 -14.21 -10.61 10.44
C THR A 68 -13.49 -11.24 9.25
N ALA A 69 -12.17 -11.06 9.20
CA ALA A 69 -11.27 -11.83 8.36
C ALA A 69 -11.09 -13.21 9.02
N TRP A 70 -11.71 -14.23 8.43
CA TRP A 70 -11.64 -15.61 8.88
C TRP A 70 -10.40 -16.27 8.30
N VAL A 71 -9.52 -16.79 9.17
CA VAL A 71 -8.19 -17.26 8.78
C VAL A 71 -7.87 -18.68 9.22
N ARG A 72 -6.91 -19.31 8.55
CA ARG A 72 -6.20 -20.50 9.06
C ARG A 72 -4.69 -20.19 9.19
N ARG A 73 -3.94 -21.03 9.92
CA ARG A 73 -2.47 -20.95 9.90
C ARG A 73 -1.99 -21.45 8.54
N ALA A 74 -1.20 -20.65 7.83
CA ALA A 74 -0.59 -21.10 6.58
C ALA A 74 0.55 -22.08 6.87
N SER A 75 0.54 -23.25 6.24
CA SER A 75 1.56 -24.30 6.39
C SER A 75 2.32 -24.51 5.09
N GLY A 76 3.22 -23.56 4.74
CA GLY A 76 4.00 -23.60 3.50
C GLY A 76 5.02 -22.46 3.40
N LYS A 77 5.90 -22.51 2.40
CA LYS A 77 6.91 -21.47 2.15
C LYS A 77 6.33 -20.30 1.34
N ARG A 78 6.10 -19.18 2.03
CA ARG A 78 6.04 -17.79 1.49
C ARG A 78 4.96 -17.50 0.41
N PRO A 79 3.72 -17.21 0.84
CA PRO A 79 2.71 -16.56 0.01
C PRO A 79 2.76 -15.02 0.16
N ALA A 80 1.78 -14.32 -0.41
CA ALA A 80 1.77 -12.86 -0.54
C ALA A 80 1.38 -12.11 0.75
N VAL A 81 2.29 -11.30 1.31
CA VAL A 81 1.96 -10.31 2.35
C VAL A 81 1.78 -8.93 1.69
N PRO A 82 0.54 -8.48 1.42
CA PRO A 82 0.28 -7.05 1.30
C PRO A 82 0.36 -6.39 2.69
N ARG A 83 0.44 -5.05 2.77
CA ARG A 83 0.36 -4.35 4.06
C ARG A 83 -0.35 -2.97 4.05
N TRP A 84 -1.23 -2.84 5.04
CA TRP A 84 -1.73 -1.63 5.72
C TRP A 84 -0.67 -0.49 5.82
N ASN A 85 -1.05 0.74 5.46
CA ASN A 85 -0.13 1.87 5.20
C ASN A 85 -0.77 3.23 5.58
N GLY A 86 -0.53 3.67 6.81
CA GLY A 86 -1.02 4.95 7.34
C GLY A 86 -0.61 6.17 6.48
N GLY A 87 -1.51 7.16 6.43
CA GLY A 87 -1.60 8.20 5.40
C GLY A 87 -0.38 9.12 5.19
N ARG A 88 0.68 8.59 4.56
CA ARG A 88 1.66 9.38 3.80
C ARG A 88 1.07 9.72 2.44
N MET A 89 1.17 10.97 2.01
CA MET A 89 0.82 11.37 0.64
C MET A 89 1.81 10.72 -0.34
N PRO A 90 1.35 10.08 -1.44
CA PRO A 90 2.23 9.49 -2.43
C PRO A 90 2.94 10.57 -3.26
N LEU A 91 4.06 10.21 -3.89
CA LEU A 91 4.73 11.05 -4.87
C LEU A 91 3.77 11.52 -6.00
N SER A 92 3.73 12.82 -6.26
CA SER A 92 3.02 13.36 -7.43
C SER A 92 3.76 12.98 -8.71
N THR A 93 3.04 12.84 -9.83
CA THR A 93 3.67 12.52 -11.13
C THR A 93 4.74 13.55 -11.50
N THR A 94 4.45 14.84 -11.30
CA THR A 94 5.40 15.93 -11.58
C THR A 94 6.69 15.85 -10.77
N LEU A 95 6.61 15.45 -9.49
CA LEU A 95 7.80 15.26 -8.65
C LEU A 95 8.55 13.98 -9.03
N ALA A 96 7.83 12.92 -9.39
CA ALA A 96 8.42 11.67 -9.85
C ALA A 96 9.22 11.87 -11.16
N ASP A 97 8.64 12.58 -12.12
CA ASP A 97 9.27 12.89 -13.40
C ASP A 97 10.50 13.80 -13.22
N ALA A 98 10.42 14.78 -12.32
CA ALA A 98 11.56 15.63 -11.96
C ALA A 98 12.70 14.83 -11.31
N VAL A 99 12.40 13.87 -10.42
CA VAL A 99 13.43 12.98 -9.84
C VAL A 99 14.07 12.11 -10.93
N VAL A 100 13.30 11.54 -11.86
CA VAL A 100 13.86 10.76 -12.98
C VAL A 100 14.74 11.61 -13.91
N GLN A 101 14.44 12.90 -14.09
CA GLN A 101 15.34 13.82 -14.80
C GLN A 101 16.65 14.06 -14.04
N GLN A 102 16.61 14.23 -12.71
CA GLN A 102 17.84 14.35 -11.90
C GLN A 102 18.68 13.06 -11.91
N LEU A 103 18.04 11.88 -11.91
CA LEU A 103 18.73 10.59 -12.06
C LEU A 103 19.37 10.42 -13.44
N ALA A 104 18.75 10.93 -14.50
CA ALA A 104 19.37 10.94 -15.83
C ALA A 104 20.62 11.83 -15.88
N LEU A 105 20.59 13.02 -15.26
CA LEU A 105 21.77 13.90 -15.14
C LEU A 105 22.92 13.21 -14.36
N ALA A 106 22.61 12.52 -13.26
CA ALA A 106 23.59 11.74 -12.51
C ALA A 106 24.19 10.56 -13.33
N GLY A 107 23.41 10.00 -14.26
CA GLY A 107 23.87 9.01 -15.25
C GLY A 107 24.78 9.59 -16.34
N GLU A 108 24.71 10.90 -16.58
CA GLU A 108 25.67 11.65 -17.41
C GLU A 108 26.87 12.17 -16.59
N GLY A 109 26.97 11.81 -15.30
CA GLY A 109 28.02 12.27 -14.39
C GLY A 109 27.85 13.71 -13.88
N LYS A 110 26.69 14.32 -14.11
CA LYS A 110 26.38 15.69 -13.68
C LYS A 110 25.76 15.69 -12.29
N TYR A 111 26.41 16.39 -11.35
CA TYR A 111 26.03 16.48 -9.95
C TYR A 111 26.03 17.94 -9.51
N ASP A 112 25.26 18.77 -10.21
CA ASP A 112 25.35 20.22 -10.13
C ASP A 112 24.56 20.82 -8.95
N THR A 113 23.55 20.10 -8.45
CA THR A 113 22.70 20.51 -7.32
C THR A 113 23.22 19.95 -5.97
N PRO A 114 23.03 20.66 -4.85
CA PRO A 114 23.41 20.17 -3.51
C PRO A 114 22.79 18.81 -3.17
N GLU A 115 21.56 18.57 -3.62
CA GLU A 115 20.84 17.31 -3.43
C GLU A 115 21.52 16.17 -4.18
N LEU A 116 21.88 16.37 -5.46
CA LEU A 116 22.63 15.38 -6.24
C LEU A 116 24.02 15.13 -5.67
N GLN A 117 24.71 16.17 -5.18
CA GLN A 117 26.02 16.02 -4.52
C GLN A 117 25.91 15.20 -3.23
N CYS A 118 24.83 15.38 -2.45
CA CYS A 118 24.55 14.61 -1.25
C CYS A 118 24.30 13.13 -1.54
N VAL A 119 23.47 12.81 -2.55
CA VAL A 119 23.16 11.40 -2.89
C VAL A 119 24.19 10.73 -3.81
N ARG A 120 25.16 11.49 -4.35
CA ARG A 120 26.15 11.01 -5.33
C ARG A 120 26.78 9.66 -4.99
N PRO A 121 27.29 9.38 -3.76
CA PRO A 121 27.92 8.09 -3.46
C PRO A 121 26.97 6.90 -3.65
N LEU A 122 25.68 7.06 -3.32
CA LEU A 122 24.66 6.03 -3.52
C LEU A 122 24.33 5.86 -5.00
N LEU A 123 24.30 6.95 -5.78
CA LEU A 123 24.07 6.89 -7.23
C LEU A 123 25.26 6.29 -8.00
N GLU A 124 26.49 6.50 -7.54
CA GLU A 124 27.68 5.83 -8.08
C GLU A 124 27.66 4.33 -7.77
N ILE A 125 27.31 3.91 -6.55
CA ILE A 125 27.14 2.48 -6.20
C ILE A 125 26.00 1.83 -7.03
N GLN A 126 24.88 2.53 -7.21
CA GLN A 126 23.76 2.07 -8.03
C GLN A 126 24.16 1.88 -9.50
N GLN A 127 25.00 2.77 -10.06
CA GLN A 127 25.56 2.61 -11.40
C GLN A 127 26.60 1.49 -11.51
N GLN A 128 27.41 1.26 -10.46
CA GLN A 128 28.41 0.18 -10.44
C GLN A 128 27.79 -1.23 -10.36
N TRP A 129 26.62 -1.38 -9.73
CA TRP A 129 25.99 -2.68 -9.50
C TRP A 129 24.79 -2.96 -10.41
N SER A 130 24.31 -1.96 -11.16
CA SER A 130 23.07 -2.00 -11.94
C SER A 130 23.07 -0.86 -12.98
N ALA A 131 22.03 -0.02 -13.01
CA ALA A 131 21.96 1.22 -13.77
C ALA A 131 21.07 2.26 -13.05
N LEU A 132 20.94 3.45 -13.62
CA LEU A 132 19.92 4.44 -13.24
C LEU A 132 18.76 4.43 -14.26
N PRO A 133 17.51 4.63 -13.82
CA PRO A 133 16.38 4.87 -14.71
C PRO A 133 16.47 6.29 -15.28
N THR A 134 16.01 6.46 -16.53
CA THR A 134 15.89 7.76 -17.20
C THR A 134 14.47 7.90 -17.78
N PRO A 135 14.07 9.07 -18.30
CA PRO A 135 12.76 9.20 -18.94
C PRO A 135 12.54 8.19 -20.09
N GLN A 136 13.61 7.69 -20.71
CA GLN A 136 13.60 6.74 -21.81
C GLN A 136 13.87 5.28 -21.38
N THR A 137 14.22 4.99 -20.13
CA THR A 137 14.54 3.63 -19.66
C THR A 137 13.75 3.21 -18.42
N LEU A 138 13.07 2.06 -18.55
CA LEU A 138 12.49 1.38 -17.40
C LEU A 138 13.54 0.45 -16.80
N LEU A 139 13.97 0.72 -15.58
CA LEU A 139 14.90 -0.15 -14.85
C LEU A 139 14.13 -1.31 -14.19
N ALA A 140 14.59 -2.52 -14.46
CA ALA A 140 14.19 -3.76 -13.82
C ALA A 140 15.42 -4.46 -13.23
N GLU A 141 15.31 -4.98 -12.01
CA GLU A 141 16.40 -5.67 -11.32
C GLU A 141 15.95 -7.04 -10.83
N VAL A 142 16.70 -8.08 -11.15
CA VAL A 142 16.40 -9.48 -10.79
C VAL A 142 17.44 -9.98 -9.80
N LEU A 143 17.03 -10.39 -8.60
CA LEU A 143 17.92 -10.88 -7.55
C LEU A 143 17.46 -12.26 -7.04
N LYS A 144 18.42 -13.17 -6.82
CA LYS A 144 18.18 -14.46 -6.14
C LYS A 144 18.71 -14.38 -4.70
N THR A 145 17.88 -14.70 -3.71
CA THR A 145 18.31 -14.75 -2.30
C THR A 145 17.82 -16.01 -1.58
N ARG A 146 18.18 -16.15 -0.29
CA ARG A 146 17.61 -17.17 0.61
C ARG A 146 16.09 -16.99 0.84
N GLU A 147 15.53 -15.86 0.44
CA GLU A 147 14.10 -15.57 0.51
C GLU A 147 13.31 -15.98 -0.75
N GLY A 148 13.98 -16.14 -1.89
CA GLY A 148 13.36 -16.54 -3.15
C GLY A 148 13.95 -15.76 -4.32
N TRP A 149 13.09 -15.49 -5.30
CA TRP A 149 13.39 -14.77 -6.53
C TRP A 149 12.66 -13.44 -6.52
N HIS A 150 13.42 -12.36 -6.66
CA HIS A 150 12.96 -11.00 -6.54
C HIS A 150 13.03 -10.34 -7.92
N LEU A 151 11.92 -9.74 -8.37
CA LEU A 151 11.95 -8.65 -9.35
C LEU A 151 11.74 -7.36 -8.59
N PHE A 152 12.58 -6.36 -8.82
CA PHE A 152 12.32 -4.97 -8.49
C PHE A 152 12.06 -4.22 -9.80
N LEU A 153 11.04 -3.37 -9.82
CA LEU A 153 10.71 -2.51 -10.96
C LEU A 153 10.59 -1.07 -10.48
N TYR A 154 11.10 -0.12 -11.26
CA TYR A 154 11.16 1.29 -10.86
C TYR A 154 10.45 2.23 -11.86
N PRO A 155 9.11 2.28 -11.88
CA PRO A 155 8.36 3.14 -12.81
C PRO A 155 8.33 4.62 -12.45
N PHE A 156 8.63 5.00 -11.19
CA PHE A 156 8.45 6.35 -10.66
C PHE A 156 7.04 6.91 -10.93
N ALA A 157 6.01 6.21 -10.46
CA ALA A 157 4.59 6.57 -10.61
C ALA A 157 3.87 6.87 -9.27
N GLY A 158 4.54 6.68 -8.12
CA GLY A 158 3.98 6.86 -6.78
C GLY A 158 3.26 5.61 -6.23
N ARG A 159 3.11 5.54 -4.91
CA ARG A 159 2.80 4.29 -4.17
C ARG A 159 1.49 3.59 -4.57
N HIS A 160 0.41 4.32 -4.89
CA HIS A 160 -0.85 3.71 -5.33
C HIS A 160 -0.74 3.08 -6.71
N VAL A 161 -0.11 3.77 -7.66
CA VAL A 161 0.12 3.25 -9.02
C VAL A 161 1.07 2.05 -8.99
N HIS A 162 2.11 2.09 -8.13
CA HIS A 162 2.98 0.93 -7.92
C HIS A 162 2.24 -0.29 -7.34
N LEU A 163 1.26 -0.08 -6.46
CA LEU A 163 0.40 -1.17 -5.97
C LEU A 163 -0.50 -1.72 -7.10
N GLY A 164 -1.07 -0.86 -7.94
CA GLY A 164 -1.83 -1.28 -9.12
C GLY A 164 -0.98 -2.10 -10.09
N LEU A 165 0.17 -1.57 -10.51
CA LEU A 165 1.14 -2.26 -11.37
C LEU A 165 1.60 -3.60 -10.79
N ALA A 166 1.92 -3.65 -9.50
CA ALA A 166 2.41 -4.87 -8.87
C ALA A 166 1.36 -6.00 -8.84
N ASN A 167 0.10 -5.68 -8.52
CA ASN A 167 -0.98 -6.69 -8.55
C ASN A 167 -1.31 -7.11 -9.99
N LEU A 168 -1.42 -6.14 -10.91
CA LEU A 168 -1.67 -6.40 -12.33
C LEU A 168 -0.59 -7.32 -12.94
N ILE A 169 0.69 -7.03 -12.72
CA ILE A 169 1.79 -7.84 -13.24
C ILE A 169 1.85 -9.21 -12.54
N ALA A 170 1.62 -9.29 -11.22
CA ALA A 170 1.55 -10.57 -10.51
C ALA A 170 0.40 -11.47 -11.03
N TRP A 171 -0.76 -10.89 -11.34
CA TRP A 171 -1.90 -11.57 -11.95
C TRP A 171 -1.61 -11.98 -13.40
N ARG A 172 -1.11 -11.07 -14.25
CA ARG A 172 -0.71 -11.39 -15.65
C ARG A 172 0.29 -12.55 -15.70
N VAL A 173 1.27 -12.59 -14.79
CA VAL A 173 2.21 -13.72 -14.66
C VAL A 173 1.52 -15.02 -14.21
N ALA A 174 0.52 -14.94 -13.34
CA ALA A 174 -0.24 -16.10 -12.90
C ALA A 174 -1.04 -16.77 -14.04
N GLN A 175 -1.47 -16.00 -15.06
CA GLN A 175 -2.12 -16.53 -16.27
C GLN A 175 -1.22 -17.50 -17.05
N HIS A 176 0.11 -17.30 -17.03
CA HIS A 176 1.07 -18.22 -17.65
C HIS A 176 1.38 -19.45 -16.78
N ALA A 177 1.39 -19.30 -15.45
CA ALA A 177 1.59 -20.40 -14.51
C ALA A 177 1.15 -20.01 -13.08
N PRO A 178 0.34 -20.83 -12.37
CA PRO A 178 -0.10 -20.55 -11.01
C PRO A 178 1.07 -20.33 -10.04
N ARG A 179 1.18 -19.10 -9.52
CA ARG A 179 2.28 -18.61 -8.66
C ARG A 179 1.74 -17.66 -7.60
N THR A 180 2.58 -17.36 -6.61
CA THR A 180 2.29 -16.36 -5.58
C THR A 180 3.49 -15.42 -5.43
N PHE A 181 3.21 -14.14 -5.19
CA PHE A 181 4.20 -13.06 -5.11
C PHE A 181 3.98 -12.24 -3.84
N SER A 182 4.96 -12.16 -2.93
CA SER A 182 4.95 -11.11 -1.90
C SER A 182 5.23 -9.77 -2.57
N ILE A 183 4.36 -8.79 -2.34
CA ILE A 183 4.41 -7.46 -2.96
C ILE A 183 4.83 -6.44 -1.91
N ALA A 184 5.92 -5.72 -2.16
CA ALA A 184 6.31 -4.52 -1.40
C ALA A 184 6.34 -3.30 -2.33
N VAL A 185 5.90 -2.13 -1.86
CA VAL A 185 5.80 -0.91 -2.68
C VAL A 185 6.35 0.29 -1.95
N ASN A 186 6.96 1.22 -2.68
CA ASN A 186 7.33 2.54 -2.17
C ASN A 186 7.01 3.64 -3.21
N ASP A 187 7.54 4.84 -3.04
CA ASP A 187 7.24 5.99 -3.88
C ASP A 187 7.94 5.99 -5.26
N TYR A 188 8.98 5.16 -5.47
CA TYR A 188 9.72 5.06 -6.73
C TYR A 188 9.64 3.70 -7.45
N GLY A 189 9.27 2.62 -6.74
CA GLY A 189 9.10 1.30 -7.35
C GLY A 189 8.38 0.27 -6.48
N PHE A 190 8.50 -1.00 -6.88
CA PHE A 190 7.94 -2.16 -6.18
C PHE A 190 8.79 -3.43 -6.31
N GLU A 191 8.63 -4.34 -5.36
CA GLU A 191 9.22 -5.69 -5.32
C GLU A 191 8.13 -6.75 -5.55
N LEU A 192 8.37 -7.70 -6.47
CA LEU A 192 7.65 -8.97 -6.57
C LEU A 192 8.58 -10.11 -6.15
N LEU A 193 8.34 -10.71 -4.98
CA LEU A 193 9.09 -11.87 -4.47
C LEU A 193 8.31 -13.16 -4.66
N SER A 194 8.80 -14.08 -5.50
CA SER A 194 8.27 -15.45 -5.60
C SER A 194 9.15 -16.48 -4.89
N ALA A 195 8.52 -17.54 -4.39
CA ALA A 195 9.22 -18.70 -3.86
C ALA A 195 9.86 -19.58 -4.95
N THR A 196 9.38 -19.48 -6.19
CA THR A 196 9.82 -20.26 -7.37
C THR A 196 10.54 -19.37 -8.40
N GLU A 197 11.34 -19.99 -9.27
CA GLU A 197 12.07 -19.28 -10.32
C GLU A 197 11.13 -18.78 -11.41
N VAL A 198 11.33 -17.53 -11.85
CA VAL A 198 10.57 -16.86 -12.92
C VAL A 198 11.59 -16.29 -13.89
N ASP A 199 11.47 -16.66 -15.18
CA ASP A 199 12.28 -16.13 -16.26
C ASP A 199 11.79 -14.72 -16.63
N TRP A 200 12.16 -13.74 -15.81
CA TRP A 200 11.84 -12.34 -16.05
C TRP A 200 12.43 -11.76 -17.36
N PRO A 201 13.65 -12.13 -17.82
CA PRO A 201 14.13 -11.76 -19.16
C PRO A 201 13.14 -12.08 -20.28
N THR A 202 12.55 -13.28 -20.29
CA THR A 202 11.57 -13.67 -21.31
C THR A 202 10.17 -13.14 -21.01
N LEU A 203 9.74 -13.15 -19.75
CA LEU A 203 8.34 -12.93 -19.36
C LEU A 203 7.98 -11.47 -19.12
N LEU A 204 8.90 -10.66 -18.56
CA LEU A 204 8.61 -9.25 -18.24
C LEU A 204 8.20 -8.43 -19.47
N PRO A 205 8.84 -8.55 -20.66
CA PRO A 205 8.41 -7.84 -21.87
C PRO A 205 7.00 -8.23 -22.37
N GLN A 206 6.47 -9.38 -21.95
CA GLN A 206 5.12 -9.85 -22.28
C GLN A 206 4.10 -9.21 -21.31
N VAL A 207 4.29 -9.40 -20.01
CA VAL A 207 3.34 -8.97 -18.96
C VAL A 207 3.28 -7.46 -18.70
N LEU A 208 4.13 -6.66 -19.34
CA LEU A 208 3.98 -5.19 -19.38
C LEU A 208 2.95 -4.72 -20.44
N ARG A 209 2.65 -5.55 -21.44
CA ARG A 209 1.59 -5.33 -22.44
C ARG A 209 0.21 -5.73 -21.88
N ALA A 210 -0.88 -5.33 -22.52
CA ALA A 210 -2.23 -5.78 -22.18
C ALA A 210 -2.67 -6.96 -23.08
N GLY A 211 -3.71 -7.69 -22.67
CA GLY A 211 -4.28 -8.81 -23.42
C GLY A 211 -3.89 -10.19 -22.86
N HIS A 212 -3.94 -10.38 -21.54
CA HIS A 212 -3.51 -11.62 -20.86
C HIS A 212 -4.64 -12.63 -20.57
N ASP A 213 -5.87 -12.32 -20.98
CA ASP A 213 -7.00 -13.25 -21.06
C ASP A 213 -7.82 -12.99 -22.33
N ALA A 214 -8.88 -13.78 -22.54
CA ALA A 214 -9.72 -13.70 -23.73
C ALA A 214 -10.61 -12.44 -23.78
N GLU A 215 -11.02 -11.87 -22.65
CA GLU A 215 -11.90 -10.69 -22.61
C GLU A 215 -11.09 -9.41 -22.89
N ALA A 216 -9.89 -9.32 -22.30
CA ALA A 216 -8.93 -8.27 -22.63
C ALA A 216 -8.44 -8.35 -24.08
N GLN A 217 -8.25 -9.56 -24.63
CA GLN A 217 -7.90 -9.75 -26.06
C GLN A 217 -9.04 -9.34 -27.00
N ASP A 218 -10.28 -9.69 -26.69
CA ASP A 218 -11.45 -9.29 -27.49
C ASP A 218 -11.67 -7.77 -27.45
N ALA A 219 -11.57 -7.15 -26.27
CA ALA A 219 -11.65 -5.70 -26.13
C ALA A 219 -10.55 -4.97 -26.93
N ILE A 220 -9.31 -5.47 -26.92
CA ILE A 220 -8.21 -4.95 -27.76
C ILE A 220 -8.50 -5.13 -29.26
N ALA A 221 -9.09 -6.27 -29.68
CA ALA A 221 -9.48 -6.51 -31.06
C ALA A 221 -10.59 -5.56 -31.54
N HIS A 222 -11.49 -5.16 -30.64
CA HIS A 222 -12.50 -4.12 -30.84
C HIS A 222 -11.98 -2.68 -30.62
N HIS A 223 -10.66 -2.50 -30.49
CA HIS A 223 -9.95 -1.23 -30.26
C HIS A 223 -10.22 -0.54 -28.90
N ASP A 224 -10.82 -1.21 -27.92
CA ASP A 224 -11.04 -0.70 -26.56
C ASP A 224 -9.96 -1.21 -25.57
N ALA A 225 -8.77 -0.60 -25.68
CA ALA A 225 -7.66 -0.89 -24.77
C ALA A 225 -7.90 -0.38 -23.32
N ASP A 226 -8.82 0.57 -23.13
CA ASP A 226 -9.19 1.08 -21.81
C ASP A 226 -10.08 0.07 -21.06
N ALA A 227 -11.07 -0.52 -21.73
CA ALA A 227 -11.87 -1.63 -21.19
C ALA A 227 -11.00 -2.87 -20.91
N ALA A 228 -10.06 -3.20 -21.79
CA ALA A 228 -9.13 -4.31 -21.58
C ALA A 228 -8.28 -4.13 -20.31
N LEU A 229 -7.69 -2.95 -20.11
CA LEU A 229 -6.94 -2.64 -18.90
C LEU A 229 -7.83 -2.61 -17.66
N LEU A 230 -9.06 -2.10 -17.78
CA LEU A 230 -10.04 -2.08 -16.70
C LEU A 230 -10.39 -3.50 -16.24
N HIS A 231 -10.65 -4.42 -17.16
CA HIS A 231 -10.90 -5.84 -16.85
C HIS A 231 -9.72 -6.46 -16.10
N GLU A 232 -8.51 -6.42 -16.67
CA GLU A 232 -7.32 -7.03 -16.05
C GLU A 232 -7.01 -6.43 -14.67
N VAL A 233 -7.26 -5.13 -14.45
CA VAL A 233 -7.07 -4.49 -13.13
C VAL A 233 -8.12 -4.96 -12.13
N LEU A 234 -9.40 -5.04 -12.51
CA LEU A 234 -10.46 -5.55 -11.64
C LEU A 234 -10.22 -7.02 -11.26
N GLU A 235 -9.79 -7.85 -12.20
CA GLU A 235 -9.44 -9.26 -11.94
C GLU A 235 -8.12 -9.44 -11.20
N SER A 236 -7.15 -8.52 -11.32
CA SER A 236 -5.92 -8.57 -10.51
C SER A 236 -6.16 -8.30 -9.02
N LEU A 237 -7.30 -7.70 -8.66
CA LEU A 237 -7.65 -7.27 -7.31
C LEU A 237 -8.88 -8.01 -6.78
N ASN A 238 -9.22 -7.85 -5.50
CA ASN A 238 -10.53 -8.24 -4.99
C ASN A 238 -11.58 -7.13 -5.22
N ALA A 239 -11.85 -6.82 -6.49
CA ALA A 239 -12.71 -5.71 -6.88
C ALA A 239 -14.11 -5.74 -6.23
N SER A 240 -14.71 -6.93 -6.06
CA SER A 240 -16.03 -7.08 -5.43
C SER A 240 -16.08 -6.59 -3.97
N GLU A 241 -15.07 -6.92 -3.15
CA GLU A 241 -15.00 -6.46 -1.75
C GLU A 241 -14.69 -4.96 -1.68
N LEU A 242 -13.83 -4.45 -2.57
CA LEU A 242 -13.49 -3.03 -2.64
C LEU A 242 -14.65 -2.15 -3.10
N ALA A 243 -15.42 -2.60 -4.10
CA ALA A 243 -16.62 -1.92 -4.55
C ALA A 243 -17.72 -1.96 -3.47
N GLN A 244 -17.91 -3.09 -2.77
CA GLN A 244 -18.83 -3.16 -1.63
C GLN A 244 -18.40 -2.22 -0.48
N ARG A 245 -17.08 -2.07 -0.21
CA ARG A 245 -16.57 -1.08 0.76
C ARG A 245 -16.94 0.34 0.32
N ARG A 246 -16.66 0.74 -0.93
CA ARG A 246 -16.98 2.10 -1.44
C ARG A 246 -18.48 2.37 -1.50
N PHE A 247 -19.28 1.38 -1.88
CA PHE A 247 -20.73 1.45 -1.82
C PHE A 247 -21.25 1.74 -0.40
N ARG A 248 -20.59 1.25 0.65
CA ARG A 248 -20.99 1.56 2.04
C ARG A 248 -20.82 3.03 2.39
N GLU A 249 -19.81 3.69 1.84
CA GLU A 249 -19.55 5.12 2.02
C GLU A 249 -20.64 5.93 1.30
N ILE A 250 -20.95 5.55 0.06
CA ILE A 250 -21.99 6.15 -0.78
C ILE A 250 -23.40 5.91 -0.21
N ALA A 251 -23.71 4.72 0.29
CA ALA A 251 -24.98 4.39 0.94
C ALA A 251 -25.18 5.13 2.27
N ARG A 252 -24.09 5.52 2.93
CA ARG A 252 -24.10 6.39 4.12
C ARG A 252 -24.31 7.86 3.75
N VAL A 253 -23.65 8.36 2.71
CA VAL A 253 -23.77 9.76 2.23
C VAL A 253 -25.13 10.03 1.56
N SER A 254 -25.63 9.09 0.76
CA SER A 254 -26.97 9.15 0.13
C SER A 254 -28.13 8.97 1.14
N GLY A 255 -27.83 8.52 2.36
CA GLY A 255 -28.82 8.37 3.43
C GLY A 255 -29.66 7.09 3.38
N LEU A 256 -29.29 6.10 2.56
CA LEU A 256 -29.83 4.73 2.67
C LEU A 256 -29.53 4.13 4.06
N ILE A 257 -28.35 4.41 4.60
CA ILE A 257 -27.86 3.92 5.89
C ILE A 257 -27.91 5.06 6.93
N PHE A 258 -28.87 4.99 7.85
CA PHE A 258 -28.95 5.92 8.98
C PHE A 258 -28.07 5.46 10.15
N GLN A 259 -27.09 6.28 10.52
CA GLN A 259 -26.07 5.97 11.55
C GLN A 259 -26.62 5.98 13.00
N GLY A 260 -27.76 6.64 13.24
CA GLY A 260 -28.30 6.91 14.57
C GLY A 260 -28.40 8.42 14.86
N TYR A 261 -28.81 8.77 16.08
CA TYR A 261 -28.77 10.15 16.58
C TYR A 261 -27.51 10.39 17.43
N PRO A 262 -27.08 11.64 17.67
CA PRO A 262 -26.00 11.93 18.59
C PRO A 262 -26.26 11.32 19.98
N GLY A 263 -25.33 10.48 20.45
CA GLY A 263 -25.48 9.63 21.65
C GLY A 263 -25.89 8.18 21.32
N GLU A 264 -26.85 7.97 20.43
CA GLU A 264 -27.31 6.66 19.97
C GLU A 264 -26.46 6.11 18.82
N LYS A 265 -25.25 5.62 19.12
CA LYS A 265 -24.44 4.91 18.12
C LYS A 265 -25.05 3.53 17.82
N ARG A 266 -25.62 3.35 16.62
CA ARG A 266 -25.86 2.00 16.09
C ARG A 266 -24.53 1.25 15.96
N SER A 267 -24.55 -0.06 16.17
CA SER A 267 -23.33 -0.86 16.03
C SER A 267 -22.85 -0.85 14.59
N ASN A 268 -21.54 -0.68 14.37
CA ASN A 268 -20.93 -0.77 13.03
C ASN A 268 -21.33 -2.07 12.31
N LYS A 269 -21.51 -3.19 13.06
CA LYS A 269 -21.96 -4.47 12.49
C LYS A 269 -23.38 -4.42 11.90
N GLN A 270 -24.28 -3.59 12.44
CA GLN A 270 -25.64 -3.40 11.91
C GLN A 270 -25.61 -2.53 10.64
N LEU A 271 -24.83 -1.44 10.65
CA LEU A 271 -24.67 -0.56 9.48
C LEU A 271 -24.02 -1.31 8.30
N GLN A 272 -23.02 -2.14 8.59
CA GLN A 272 -22.41 -3.10 7.66
C GLN A 272 -23.45 -4.05 7.04
N ALA A 273 -24.24 -4.77 7.87
CA ALA A 273 -25.23 -5.73 7.39
C ALA A 273 -26.31 -5.08 6.50
N SER A 274 -26.76 -3.85 6.83
CA SER A 274 -27.64 -3.10 5.93
C SER A 274 -26.98 -2.76 4.60
N SER A 275 -25.69 -2.40 4.60
CA SER A 275 -24.96 -2.05 3.37
C SER A 275 -24.76 -3.22 2.42
N SER A 276 -24.30 -4.37 2.94
CA SER A 276 -24.08 -5.56 2.11
C SER A 276 -25.40 -6.06 1.52
N LEU A 277 -26.50 -5.99 2.27
CA LEU A 277 -27.83 -6.30 1.75
C LEU A 277 -28.27 -5.34 0.63
N PHE A 278 -28.08 -4.02 0.77
CA PHE A 278 -28.39 -3.08 -0.31
C PHE A 278 -27.53 -3.32 -1.55
N TRP A 279 -26.23 -3.63 -1.38
CA TRP A 279 -25.33 -3.99 -2.48
C TRP A 279 -25.78 -5.25 -3.21
N GLU A 280 -26.09 -6.32 -2.48
CA GLU A 280 -26.58 -7.59 -3.05
C GLU A 280 -27.92 -7.43 -3.76
N VAL A 281 -28.84 -6.62 -3.19
CA VAL A 281 -30.15 -6.32 -3.79
C VAL A 281 -30.01 -5.50 -5.07
N PHE A 282 -29.22 -4.43 -5.07
CA PHE A 282 -29.01 -3.64 -6.30
C PHE A 282 -28.28 -4.47 -7.36
N ARG A 283 -27.15 -5.11 -7.04
CA ARG A 283 -26.41 -5.93 -8.01
C ARG A 283 -27.24 -7.06 -8.63
N LYS A 284 -28.26 -7.57 -7.93
CA LYS A 284 -29.14 -8.65 -8.43
C LYS A 284 -30.42 -8.17 -9.13
N TYR A 285 -31.00 -7.04 -8.72
CA TYR A 285 -32.34 -6.62 -9.17
C TYR A 285 -32.41 -5.19 -9.76
N ASP A 286 -31.36 -4.39 -9.59
CA ASP A 286 -31.20 -3.04 -10.15
C ASP A 286 -29.70 -2.76 -10.46
N PRO A 287 -29.08 -3.49 -11.41
CA PRO A 287 -27.65 -3.33 -11.71
C PRO A 287 -27.34 -1.97 -12.35
N ALA A 288 -28.35 -1.25 -12.87
CA ALA A 288 -28.24 0.10 -13.37
C ALA A 288 -28.31 1.18 -12.24
N ASN A 289 -28.35 0.77 -10.96
CA ASN A 289 -28.47 1.69 -9.85
C ASN A 289 -27.29 2.67 -9.80
N ARG A 290 -27.59 3.98 -9.83
CA ARG A 290 -26.56 5.03 -9.87
C ARG A 290 -25.60 5.00 -8.67
N LEU A 291 -26.01 4.48 -7.51
CA LEU A 291 -25.15 4.35 -6.33
C LEU A 291 -24.18 3.17 -6.41
N LEU A 292 -24.53 2.12 -7.18
CA LEU A 292 -23.66 1.01 -7.50
C LEU A 292 -22.61 1.44 -8.54
N LEU A 293 -23.06 2.07 -9.63
CA LEU A 293 -22.17 2.63 -10.66
C LEU A 293 -21.22 3.69 -10.08
N GLN A 294 -21.69 4.53 -9.16
CA GLN A 294 -20.83 5.50 -8.44
C GLN A 294 -19.78 4.80 -7.56
N ALA A 295 -20.09 3.66 -6.95
CA ALA A 295 -19.13 2.92 -6.12
C ALA A 295 -17.99 2.31 -6.94
N GLU A 296 -18.30 1.83 -8.15
CA GLU A 296 -17.32 1.33 -9.11
C GLU A 296 -16.47 2.48 -9.68
N GLN A 297 -17.10 3.60 -10.05
CA GLN A 297 -16.39 4.80 -10.53
C GLN A 297 -15.48 5.40 -9.46
N GLU A 298 -15.92 5.52 -8.20
CA GLU A 298 -15.10 6.04 -7.10
C GLU A 298 -13.99 5.06 -6.69
N LEU A 299 -14.21 3.74 -6.78
CA LEU A 299 -13.15 2.74 -6.60
C LEU A 299 -12.02 2.96 -7.61
N LEU A 300 -12.37 3.04 -8.90
CA LEU A 300 -11.42 3.20 -10.01
C LEU A 300 -10.69 4.54 -9.95
N ALA A 301 -11.38 5.62 -9.60
CA ALA A 301 -10.81 6.96 -9.54
C ALA A 301 -9.96 7.21 -8.28
N GLN A 302 -10.39 6.75 -7.09
CA GLN A 302 -9.80 7.16 -5.81
C GLN A 302 -8.87 6.13 -5.15
N GLU A 303 -9.12 4.82 -5.29
CA GLU A 303 -8.27 3.77 -4.68
C GLU A 303 -7.21 3.26 -5.65
N LEU A 304 -7.54 3.19 -6.94
CA LEU A 304 -6.74 2.54 -7.98
C LEU A 304 -6.08 3.54 -8.94
N GLU A 305 -6.48 4.82 -8.88
CA GLU A 305 -5.99 5.93 -9.72
C GLU A 305 -5.89 5.52 -11.21
N ILE A 306 -6.93 4.85 -11.75
CA ILE A 306 -6.86 4.07 -13.00
C ILE A 306 -6.28 4.84 -14.20
N GLY A 307 -6.53 6.14 -14.30
CA GLY A 307 -5.91 7.02 -15.28
C GLY A 307 -4.38 7.09 -15.14
N ARG A 308 -3.85 7.38 -13.94
CA ARG A 308 -2.40 7.38 -13.69
C ARG A 308 -1.78 5.99 -13.89
N LEU A 309 -2.52 4.91 -13.62
CA LEU A 309 -2.07 3.54 -13.89
C LEU A 309 -1.92 3.28 -15.39
N ARG A 310 -2.94 3.62 -16.19
CA ARG A 310 -2.88 3.57 -17.67
C ARG A 310 -1.76 4.44 -18.22
N ASP A 311 -1.69 5.70 -17.81
CA ASP A 311 -0.71 6.65 -18.33
C ASP A 311 0.73 6.20 -17.99
N SER A 312 0.91 5.55 -16.83
CA SER A 312 2.18 4.91 -16.46
C SER A 312 2.49 3.66 -17.29
N LEU A 313 1.50 2.82 -17.63
CA LEU A 313 1.67 1.70 -18.55
C LEU A 313 1.98 2.14 -19.98
N ALA A 314 1.35 3.23 -20.46
CA ALA A 314 1.66 3.83 -21.74
C ALA A 314 3.11 4.34 -21.78
N ARG A 315 3.55 5.03 -20.70
CA ARG A 315 4.95 5.45 -20.53
C ARG A 315 5.91 4.25 -20.53
N ILE A 316 5.63 3.22 -19.73
CA ILE A 316 6.41 1.98 -19.66
C ILE A 316 6.56 1.33 -21.05
N ASN A 317 5.49 1.22 -21.82
CA ASN A 317 5.53 0.60 -23.15
C ASN A 317 6.28 1.46 -24.20
N GLY A 318 6.46 2.77 -23.95
CA GLY A 318 7.34 3.64 -24.73
C GLY A 318 8.81 3.66 -24.27
N GLN A 319 9.15 3.04 -23.14
CA GLN A 319 10.49 3.01 -22.58
C GLN A 319 11.28 1.76 -22.99
N ARG A 320 12.61 1.91 -23.15
CA ARG A 320 13.51 0.77 -23.31
C ARG A 320 13.70 0.08 -21.96
N LEU A 321 13.24 -1.16 -21.85
CA LEU A 321 13.50 -2.00 -20.67
C LEU A 321 15.02 -2.22 -20.51
N VAL A 322 15.53 -1.97 -19.30
CA VAL A 322 16.88 -2.27 -18.86
C VAL A 322 16.77 -3.26 -17.72
N LEU A 323 16.97 -4.55 -18.00
CA LEU A 323 16.93 -5.61 -17.00
C LEU A 323 18.35 -5.96 -16.55
N GLN A 324 18.59 -5.93 -15.24
CA GLN A 324 19.88 -6.24 -14.61
C GLN A 324 19.77 -7.44 -13.68
N THR A 325 20.66 -8.43 -13.83
CA THR A 325 20.75 -9.59 -12.93
C THR A 325 21.73 -9.28 -11.80
N LEU A 326 21.21 -9.10 -10.59
CA LEU A 326 21.96 -8.65 -9.43
C LEU A 326 22.64 -9.78 -8.65
N ALA A 327 23.86 -9.52 -8.17
CA ALA A 327 24.55 -10.36 -7.20
C ALA A 327 24.25 -9.99 -5.73
N ARG A 328 23.66 -8.82 -5.47
CA ARG A 328 23.37 -8.25 -4.14
C ARG A 328 22.26 -7.18 -4.24
N PRO A 329 21.57 -6.84 -3.15
CA PRO A 329 20.67 -5.68 -3.12
C PRO A 329 21.39 -4.38 -3.51
N THR A 330 20.78 -3.60 -4.40
CA THR A 330 21.23 -2.28 -4.83
C THR A 330 20.70 -1.17 -3.90
N PRO A 331 21.23 0.07 -3.98
CA PRO A 331 20.66 1.22 -3.28
C PRO A 331 19.15 1.45 -3.53
N PHE A 332 18.62 1.13 -4.72
CA PHE A 332 17.17 1.16 -4.98
C PHE A 332 16.41 -0.09 -4.51
N ALA A 333 16.99 -1.29 -4.61
CA ALA A 333 16.30 -2.51 -4.16
C ALA A 333 16.23 -2.59 -2.62
N PHE A 334 17.25 -2.08 -1.92
CA PHE A 334 17.38 -2.25 -0.47
C PHE A 334 16.20 -1.65 0.33
N PRO A 335 15.72 -0.42 0.08
CA PRO A 335 14.54 0.12 0.78
C PRO A 335 13.24 -0.65 0.51
N LEU A 336 13.06 -1.24 -0.68
CA LEU A 336 11.92 -2.13 -0.97
C LEU A 336 12.00 -3.41 -0.13
N MET A 337 13.19 -4.04 -0.07
CA MET A 337 13.42 -5.18 0.81
C MET A 337 13.22 -4.83 2.30
N VAL A 338 13.51 -3.59 2.71
CA VAL A 338 13.31 -3.08 4.08
C VAL A 338 11.83 -2.93 4.43
N GLU A 339 10.99 -2.40 3.54
CA GLU A 339 9.52 -2.43 3.72
C GLU A 339 9.06 -3.88 3.94
N ARG A 340 9.54 -4.80 3.09
CA ARG A 340 9.28 -6.25 3.20
C ARG A 340 10.01 -6.96 4.36
N PHE A 341 10.86 -6.29 5.12
CA PHE A 341 11.40 -6.79 6.40
C PHE A 341 10.57 -6.28 7.59
N ARG A 342 10.05 -5.05 7.52
CA ARG A 342 9.05 -4.53 8.47
C ARG A 342 7.76 -5.38 8.46
N GLU A 343 7.48 -6.04 7.35
CA GLU A 343 6.39 -7.03 7.18
C GLU A 343 6.63 -8.41 7.80
N LYS A 344 7.87 -8.78 8.16
CA LYS A 344 8.24 -10.13 8.62
C LYS A 344 8.67 -10.11 10.08
N LEU A 345 7.93 -10.77 10.97
CA LEU A 345 8.45 -11.05 12.31
C LEU A 345 9.61 -12.05 12.23
N SER A 346 10.63 -11.77 13.01
CA SER A 346 11.75 -12.65 13.32
C SER A 346 11.90 -12.70 14.85
N ASN A 347 12.64 -13.68 15.36
CA ASN A 347 13.11 -13.66 16.76
C ASN A 347 14.26 -12.65 16.96
N GLU A 348 14.77 -12.10 15.86
CA GLU A 348 15.71 -10.98 15.78
C GLU A 348 14.96 -9.67 15.56
N SER A 349 15.45 -8.53 16.07
CA SER A 349 14.84 -7.24 15.71
C SER A 349 15.11 -6.90 14.24
N VAL A 350 14.15 -6.20 13.61
CA VAL A 350 14.30 -5.75 12.22
C VAL A 350 15.48 -4.77 12.07
N ALA A 351 15.79 -3.98 13.10
CA ALA A 351 16.93 -3.07 13.11
C ALA A 351 18.28 -3.81 13.06
N ASP A 352 18.46 -4.87 13.86
CA ASP A 352 19.71 -5.65 13.87
C ASP A 352 19.94 -6.34 12.50
N ARG A 353 18.86 -6.84 11.89
CA ARG A 353 18.89 -7.45 10.56
C ARG A 353 19.29 -6.43 9.49
N ILE A 354 18.72 -5.22 9.56
CA ILE A 354 19.04 -4.11 8.65
C ILE A 354 20.50 -3.69 8.83
N ALA A 355 20.95 -3.47 10.07
CA ALA A 355 22.33 -3.07 10.36
C ALA A 355 23.36 -4.09 9.85
N ARG A 356 23.11 -5.40 10.02
CA ARG A 356 23.98 -6.44 9.42
C ARG A 356 23.96 -6.44 7.89
N MET A 357 22.85 -6.10 7.25
CA MET A 357 22.79 -6.00 5.79
C MET A 357 23.50 -4.73 5.28
N VAL A 358 23.33 -3.58 5.95
CA VAL A 358 24.09 -2.35 5.65
C VAL A 358 25.59 -2.62 5.77
N ALA A 359 26.07 -3.19 6.88
CA ALA A 359 27.48 -3.52 7.07
C ALA A 359 28.05 -4.50 6.01
N GLN A 360 27.22 -5.37 5.43
CA GLN A 360 27.61 -6.24 4.32
C GLN A 360 27.66 -5.49 2.98
N LEU A 361 26.74 -4.54 2.74
CA LEU A 361 26.70 -3.73 1.53
C LEU A 361 27.80 -2.66 1.50
N GLU A 362 28.07 -1.98 2.62
CA GLU A 362 29.19 -1.04 2.80
C GLU A 362 30.52 -1.70 2.46
N LYS A 363 30.82 -2.86 3.08
CA LYS A 363 32.01 -3.64 2.76
C LYS A 363 32.06 -4.08 1.29
N ALA A 364 30.91 -4.32 0.67
CA ALA A 364 30.80 -4.70 -0.73
C ALA A 364 30.91 -3.51 -1.71
N ALA A 365 30.80 -2.27 -1.21
CA ALA A 365 31.02 -1.01 -1.93
C ALA A 365 32.44 -0.44 -1.72
N GLY A 366 33.25 -1.05 -0.86
CA GLY A 366 34.59 -0.56 -0.49
C GLY A 366 34.59 0.40 0.71
N GLY A 367 33.44 0.65 1.35
CA GLY A 367 33.31 1.47 2.54
C GLY A 367 33.92 0.82 3.79
N ALA A 368 34.50 1.64 4.66
CA ALA A 368 34.92 1.23 6.00
C ALA A 368 33.70 1.21 6.94
N VAL A 369 33.33 0.03 7.46
CA VAL A 369 32.14 -0.15 8.31
C VAL A 369 32.34 0.55 9.66
N PRO A 370 31.52 1.57 10.02
CA PRO A 370 31.62 2.23 11.32
C PRO A 370 31.10 1.33 12.44
N VAL A 371 31.85 1.26 13.55
CA VAL A 371 31.47 0.49 14.74
C VAL A 371 30.45 1.28 15.56
N GLY A 372 29.17 1.17 15.19
CA GLY A 372 28.05 1.85 15.87
C GLY A 372 26.67 1.64 15.22
N GLY A 373 26.63 1.33 13.92
CA GLY A 373 25.45 1.41 13.05
C GLY A 373 24.16 0.65 13.42
N VAL A 374 24.13 -0.12 14.51
CA VAL A 374 22.87 -0.69 15.05
C VAL A 374 21.99 0.41 15.67
N ASP A 375 22.58 1.34 16.42
CA ASP A 375 21.80 2.39 17.08
C ASP A 375 21.49 3.57 16.15
N ASP A 376 22.37 3.85 15.17
CA ASP A 376 22.07 4.76 14.05
C ASP A 376 20.89 4.25 13.20
N VAL A 377 20.85 2.94 12.90
CA VAL A 377 19.70 2.32 12.21
C VAL A 377 18.43 2.42 13.05
N LYS A 378 18.49 2.24 14.37
CA LYS A 378 17.31 2.45 15.25
C LYS A 378 16.84 3.91 15.23
N ALA A 379 17.74 4.89 15.27
CA ALA A 379 17.42 6.31 15.16
C ALA A 379 16.79 6.65 13.81
N GLY A 380 17.38 6.18 12.70
CA GLY A 380 16.82 6.34 11.36
C GLY A 380 15.47 5.64 11.16
N MET A 381 15.22 4.53 11.86
CA MET A 381 13.89 3.86 11.88
C MET A 381 12.86 4.57 12.76
N ALA A 382 13.27 5.40 13.72
CA ALA A 382 12.36 6.18 14.56
C ALA A 382 11.84 7.44 13.84
N PHE A 383 12.59 7.98 12.87
CA PHE A 383 12.15 9.14 12.07
C PHE A 383 10.90 8.78 11.24
N GLY A 384 9.75 9.30 11.69
CA GLY A 384 8.42 8.96 11.15
C GLY A 384 7.53 8.13 12.08
N GLN A 385 7.93 7.85 13.33
CA GLN A 385 7.07 7.25 14.37
C GLN A 385 6.54 8.27 15.40
N GLU A 386 6.66 9.59 15.16
CA GLU A 386 6.11 10.63 16.04
C GLU A 386 4.58 10.72 15.96
N GLY A 387 3.92 9.72 16.56
CA GLY A 387 2.47 9.50 16.51
C GLY A 387 1.91 8.78 17.73
N GLY A 388 2.58 8.82 18.89
CA GLY A 388 2.03 8.28 20.14
C GLY A 388 3.02 7.69 21.15
N GLY A 389 3.99 8.47 21.62
CA GLY A 389 4.91 8.05 22.69
C GLY A 389 4.87 8.99 23.89
N LYS A 390 4.24 8.61 25.01
CA LYS A 390 4.37 9.36 26.28
C LYS A 390 5.77 9.10 26.87
N HIS A 391 6.63 10.11 26.89
CA HIS A 391 7.89 10.04 27.65
C HIS A 391 7.61 9.72 29.13
N LYS A 392 8.04 8.54 29.57
CA LYS A 392 8.38 8.27 30.97
C LYS A 392 9.86 8.57 31.16
N GLY A 393 10.19 9.78 31.57
CA GLY A 393 11.54 10.10 32.02
C GLY A 393 11.77 9.52 33.42
N ASN A 394 12.70 8.57 33.56
CA ASN A 394 13.31 8.28 34.84
C ASN A 394 14.49 9.24 35.02
N GLY A 395 14.42 10.08 36.05
CA GLY A 395 15.51 10.95 36.48
C GLY A 395 15.45 11.10 37.99
N ALA A 396 16.50 10.67 38.69
CA ALA A 396 16.55 10.69 40.15
C ALA A 396 17.16 12.01 40.66
N ASP A 397 16.41 12.63 41.58
CA ASP A 397 16.77 13.59 42.62
C ASP A 397 18.07 14.43 42.53
N ALA A 398 17.89 15.75 42.51
CA ALA A 398 18.86 16.75 42.99
C ALA A 398 18.10 18.04 43.39
N GLY A 399 17.64 18.11 44.64
CA GLY A 399 16.75 19.18 45.09
C GLY A 399 17.39 20.57 45.29
N THR A 400 16.76 21.62 44.77
CA THR A 400 16.77 22.98 45.36
C THR A 400 15.39 23.64 45.19
N GLY A 401 14.85 24.23 46.25
CA GLY A 401 13.48 24.77 46.27
C GLY A 401 13.41 26.27 45.92
N ARG A 402 12.42 26.66 45.09
CA ARG A 402 11.97 28.05 44.91
C ARG A 402 10.43 28.12 44.85
N PRO A 403 9.81 29.29 45.16
CA PRO A 403 8.52 29.32 45.87
C PRO A 403 7.27 29.15 45.00
N ARG A 404 6.15 28.80 45.68
CA ARG A 404 4.80 28.78 45.10
C ARG A 404 4.41 30.17 44.56
N ARG A 405 3.85 30.19 43.36
CA ARG A 405 3.21 31.37 42.74
C ARG A 405 1.70 31.33 43.02
N GLU A 406 1.10 32.47 43.33
CA GLU A 406 -0.29 32.55 43.79
C GLU A 406 -1.33 32.23 42.69
N ARG A 407 -2.49 31.71 43.10
CA ARG A 407 -3.65 31.48 42.22
C ARG A 407 -4.40 32.78 41.97
N LYS A 408 -4.49 33.22 40.71
CA LYS A 408 -5.46 34.25 40.30
C LYS A 408 -6.89 33.72 40.42
N ALA A 409 -7.81 34.54 40.92
CA ALA A 409 -9.23 34.21 40.99
C ALA A 409 -9.90 34.24 39.60
N SER A 410 -10.86 33.33 39.41
CA SER A 410 -11.71 33.25 38.21
C SER A 410 -12.83 34.28 38.25
N ARG A 411 -13.01 35.05 37.18
CA ARG A 411 -14.22 35.90 37.00
C ARG A 411 -15.46 35.02 36.72
N PRO A 412 -16.65 35.42 37.20
CA PRO A 412 -17.91 34.76 36.84
C PRO A 412 -18.32 35.08 35.39
N LEU A 413 -19.20 34.25 34.83
CA LEU A 413 -19.86 34.49 33.54
C LEU A 413 -21.06 35.45 33.73
N PRO A 414 -21.42 36.24 32.69
CA PRO A 414 -22.64 37.04 32.70
C PRO A 414 -23.91 36.17 32.65
N PRO A 415 -25.08 36.71 33.05
CA PRO A 415 -26.35 35.99 33.08
C PRO A 415 -26.93 35.69 31.68
N LEU A 416 -27.98 34.85 31.70
CA LEU A 416 -28.67 34.19 30.59
C LEU A 416 -29.15 35.10 29.44
#